data_AF-A0A2D8ASV9-F1
#
_entry.id   AF-A0A2D8ASV9-F1
#
_cell.length_a   1.000
_cell.length_b   1.000
_cell.length_c   1.000
_cell.angle_alpha   90.00
_cell.angle_beta   90.00
_cell.angle_gamma   90.00
#
_symmetry.space_group_name_H-M   'P 1'
#
loop_
_entity.id
_entity.type
_entity.pdbx_description
1 polymer ?
#
loop_
_entity_poly.entity_id
_entity_poly.type
_entity_poly.pdbx_seq_one_letter_code
_entity_poly.pdbx_strand_id
1 'polypeptide(L)'
;MRGDKVEIMDPVTGPRMLLARSRITDCASQLAEEIPRATTKRLAEHNSGRLLLERCLEHWGIPVDLIEVLRTEERAPYLSWLNGVWKNEPLPDISIGHSGEWAVCALIEPGYWIGIDAEPKNRGINSNALNMMAKGDELNFLIENSKMAIEIWTAKEAVQKAQKLGMNLNPRDIILKEYNVKSFVFDDLMVSLSWREAGEYPKTAEDDLLEKTSKAMRENPDFIVGCKTSRSNI
;
A
#
# COMPACT_ATOMS: atom_id res chain seq x y z
N MET A 1 -5.11 9.75 27.81
CA MET A 1 -4.41 9.63 26.52
C MET A 1 -4.48 8.18 26.06
N ARG A 2 -5.33 7.84 25.08
CA ARG A 2 -5.42 6.49 24.48
C ARG A 2 -5.37 6.55 22.94
N GLY A 3 -4.84 7.65 22.38
CA GLY A 3 -4.99 8.02 20.97
C GLY A 3 -4.00 7.37 20.00
N ASP A 4 -2.83 6.94 20.45
CA ASP A 4 -1.70 6.64 19.54
C ASP A 4 -1.28 5.17 19.50
N LYS A 5 -2.12 4.26 20.00
CA LYS A 5 -1.73 2.84 20.05
C LYS A 5 -1.88 2.22 18.66
N VAL A 6 -0.73 1.96 18.02
CA VAL A 6 -0.66 1.06 16.86
C VAL A 6 -0.89 -0.37 17.33
N GLU A 7 -1.81 -1.05 16.68
CA GLU A 7 -2.14 -2.45 16.94
C GLU A 7 -1.64 -3.29 15.76
N ILE A 8 -0.65 -4.15 16.02
CA ILE A 8 -0.13 -5.09 15.04
C ILE A 8 -1.09 -6.29 14.96
N MET A 9 -1.45 -6.66 13.73
CA MET A 9 -2.24 -7.85 13.45
C MET A 9 -1.30 -9.02 13.13
N ASP A 10 -1.78 -10.23 13.38
CA ASP A 10 -0.99 -11.43 13.09
C ASP A 10 -0.69 -11.51 11.58
N PRO A 11 0.55 -11.85 11.20
CA PRO A 11 0.90 -12.04 9.81
C PRO A 11 0.12 -13.22 9.24
N VAL A 12 -0.39 -13.06 8.01
CA VAL A 12 -0.95 -14.18 7.27
C VAL A 12 0.16 -15.06 6.69
N THR A 13 -0.16 -16.30 6.36
CA THR A 13 0.78 -17.20 5.68
C THR A 13 1.25 -16.61 4.34
N GLY A 14 2.55 -16.54 4.09
CA GLY A 14 3.10 -16.01 2.84
C GLY A 14 4.46 -15.32 3.05
N PRO A 15 4.81 -14.38 2.15
CA PRO A 15 5.95 -13.48 2.32
C PRO A 15 5.94 -12.75 3.66
N ARG A 16 7.08 -12.24 4.10
CA ARG A 16 7.18 -11.42 5.31
C ARG A 16 6.31 -10.17 5.15
N MET A 17 5.41 -9.96 6.11
CA MET A 17 4.46 -8.84 6.13
C MET A 17 4.38 -8.21 7.53
N LEU A 18 3.95 -6.96 7.57
CA LEU A 18 3.56 -6.25 8.79
C LEU A 18 2.20 -5.63 8.54
N LEU A 19 1.22 -6.03 9.34
CA LEU A 19 -0.15 -5.56 9.24
C LEU A 19 -0.47 -4.79 10.52
N ALA A 20 -1.07 -3.60 10.39
CA ALA A 20 -1.39 -2.79 11.55
C ALA A 20 -2.66 -1.98 11.35
N ARG A 21 -3.28 -1.59 12.47
CA ARG A 21 -4.32 -0.56 12.52
C ARG A 21 -4.04 0.46 13.60
N SER A 22 -4.66 1.63 13.46
CA SER A 22 -4.76 2.65 14.50
C SER A 22 -6.10 3.38 14.38
N ARG A 23 -6.52 4.05 15.46
CA ARG A 23 -7.69 4.91 15.40
C ARG A 23 -7.38 6.17 14.59
N ILE A 24 -8.36 6.60 13.79
CA ILE A 24 -8.33 7.90 13.13
C ILE A 24 -8.42 8.98 14.19
N THR A 25 -7.47 9.90 14.16
CA THR A 25 -7.37 11.05 15.05
C THR A 25 -7.04 12.29 14.25
N ASP A 26 -7.16 13.46 14.90
CA ASP A 26 -6.62 14.70 14.34
C ASP A 26 -5.12 14.73 14.59
N CYS A 27 -4.34 14.40 13.55
CA CYS A 27 -2.90 14.26 13.62
C CYS A 27 -2.22 14.83 12.36
N ALA A 28 -0.90 14.95 12.44
CA ALA A 28 -0.04 15.29 11.32
C ALA A 28 0.94 14.14 11.05
N SER A 29 1.43 14.08 9.82
CA SER A 29 2.37 13.07 9.35
C SER A 29 3.34 13.73 8.37
N GLN A 30 4.62 13.40 8.45
CA GLN A 30 5.65 13.87 7.51
C GLN A 30 5.50 13.22 6.13
N LEU A 31 4.88 12.04 6.06
CA LEU A 31 4.56 11.36 4.80
C LEU A 31 3.20 11.80 4.20
N ALA A 32 2.51 12.76 4.81
CA ALA A 32 1.25 13.28 4.30
C ALA A 32 1.48 14.27 3.15
N GLU A 33 0.90 13.96 1.99
CA GLU A 33 0.78 14.94 0.90
C GLU A 33 -0.35 15.94 1.18
N GLU A 34 -0.23 17.15 0.63
CA GLU A 34 -1.31 18.13 0.66
C GLU A 34 -2.49 17.67 -0.21
N ILE A 35 -3.71 17.70 0.34
CA ILE A 35 -4.93 17.37 -0.40
C ILE A 35 -5.77 18.64 -0.58
N PRO A 36 -5.78 19.25 -1.79
CA PRO A 36 -6.54 20.46 -2.04
C PRO A 36 -8.03 20.25 -1.78
N ARG A 37 -8.65 21.18 -1.06
CA ARG A 37 -10.10 21.20 -0.78
C ARG A 37 -10.63 19.96 -0.05
N ALA A 38 -9.78 19.25 0.70
CA ALA A 38 -10.22 18.15 1.53
C ALA A 38 -11.07 18.61 2.72
N THR A 39 -12.07 17.81 3.07
CA THR A 39 -12.83 18.01 4.31
C THR A 39 -11.95 17.66 5.52
N THR A 40 -12.28 18.20 6.70
CA THR A 40 -11.58 17.85 7.95
C THR A 40 -11.55 16.34 8.20
N LYS A 41 -12.66 15.64 7.93
CA LYS A 41 -12.73 14.18 8.02
C LYS A 41 -11.72 13.50 7.08
N ARG A 42 -11.66 13.94 5.82
CA ARG A 42 -10.74 13.36 4.82
C ARG A 42 -9.28 13.60 5.18
N LEU A 43 -8.96 14.77 5.73
CA LEU A 43 -7.63 15.09 6.23
C LEU A 43 -7.24 14.21 7.41
N ALA A 44 -8.14 14.03 8.39
CA ALA A 44 -7.89 13.15 9.53
C ALA A 44 -7.65 11.69 9.10
N GLU A 45 -8.48 11.16 8.20
CA GLU A 45 -8.31 9.81 7.61
C GLU A 45 -6.95 9.66 6.93
N HIS A 46 -6.59 10.61 6.07
CA HIS A 46 -5.32 10.59 5.34
C HIS A 46 -4.12 10.69 6.28
N ASN A 47 -4.09 11.68 7.16
CA ASN A 47 -2.99 11.89 8.09
C ASN A 47 -2.82 10.72 9.06
N SER A 48 -3.93 10.13 9.53
CA SER A 48 -3.88 8.95 10.40
C SER A 48 -3.31 7.74 9.67
N GLY A 49 -3.71 7.52 8.40
CA GLY A 49 -3.15 6.46 7.57
C GLY A 49 -1.67 6.64 7.29
N ARG A 50 -1.22 7.88 7.07
CA ARG A 50 0.18 8.22 6.85
C ARG A 50 1.02 8.11 8.12
N LEU A 51 0.52 8.58 9.26
CA LEU A 51 1.16 8.40 10.57
C LEU A 51 1.28 6.92 10.92
N LEU A 52 0.25 6.10 10.63
CA LEU A 52 0.32 4.65 10.81
C LEU A 52 1.43 4.03 9.93
N LEU A 53 1.54 4.46 8.67
CA LEU A 53 2.63 4.03 7.79
C LEU A 53 4.01 4.38 8.39
N GLU A 54 4.21 5.58 8.93
CA GLU A 54 5.48 5.96 9.58
C GLU A 54 5.85 4.98 10.69
N ARG A 55 4.88 4.65 11.58
CA ARG A 55 5.10 3.68 12.67
C ARG A 55 5.41 2.28 12.16
N CYS A 56 4.75 1.86 11.08
CA CYS A 56 5.04 0.58 10.45
C CYS A 56 6.46 0.55 9.85
N LEU A 57 6.91 1.64 9.23
CA LEU A 57 8.26 1.75 8.67
C LEU A 57 9.34 1.79 9.74
N GLU A 58 9.12 2.54 10.82
CA GLU A 58 9.99 2.55 12.00
C GLU A 58 10.13 1.12 12.56
N HIS A 59 9.01 0.38 12.69
CA HIS A 59 9.01 -1.01 13.14
C HIS A 59 9.71 -1.96 12.14
N TRP A 60 9.64 -1.66 10.84
CA TRP A 60 10.32 -2.41 9.80
C TRP A 60 11.83 -2.14 9.75
N GLY A 61 12.29 -1.04 10.37
CA GLY A 61 13.68 -0.59 10.35
C GLY A 61 14.03 0.37 9.22
N ILE A 62 13.03 1.04 8.62
CA ILE A 62 13.23 2.01 7.54
C ILE A 62 13.20 3.44 8.09
N PRO A 63 14.22 4.26 7.82
CA PRO A 63 14.27 5.65 8.27
C PRO A 63 13.27 6.49 7.46
N VAL A 64 12.20 6.93 8.13
CA VAL A 64 11.07 7.66 7.54
C VAL A 64 11.48 9.02 6.98
N ASP A 65 12.54 9.63 7.53
CA ASP A 65 13.10 10.92 7.11
C ASP A 65 13.89 10.86 5.79
N LEU A 66 14.17 9.66 5.28
CA LEU A 66 14.92 9.45 4.04
C LEU A 66 14.06 8.96 2.87
N ILE A 67 12.75 8.82 3.08
CA ILE A 67 11.83 8.30 2.06
C ILE A 67 10.71 9.29 1.76
N GLU A 68 10.06 9.08 0.63
CA GLU A 68 8.82 9.72 0.25
C GLU A 68 7.79 8.70 -0.22
N VAL A 69 6.52 9.11 -0.24
CA VAL A 69 5.44 8.31 -0.81
C VAL A 69 4.99 8.90 -2.14
N LEU A 70 5.29 8.18 -3.21
CA LEU A 70 4.86 8.49 -4.56
C LEU A 70 3.58 7.72 -4.91
N ARG A 71 3.03 8.02 -6.09
CA ARG A 71 1.81 7.37 -6.60
C ARG A 71 2.01 6.95 -8.04
N THR A 72 1.51 5.77 -8.39
CA THR A 72 1.42 5.33 -9.79
C THR A 72 0.42 6.20 -10.56
N GLU A 73 0.32 5.99 -11.88
CA GLU A 73 -0.71 6.63 -12.72
C GLU A 73 -2.12 6.38 -12.16
N GLU A 74 -2.37 5.15 -11.70
CA GLU A 74 -3.62 4.72 -11.05
C GLU A 74 -3.72 5.10 -9.57
N ARG A 75 -2.86 6.03 -9.13
CA ARG A 75 -2.85 6.62 -7.79
C ARG A 75 -2.51 5.65 -6.66
N ALA A 76 -2.05 4.44 -6.96
CA ALA A 76 -1.61 3.48 -5.94
C ALA A 76 -0.31 3.98 -5.27
N PRO A 77 -0.24 4.05 -3.94
CA PRO A 77 0.95 4.55 -3.26
C PRO A 77 2.12 3.55 -3.36
N TYR A 78 3.34 4.06 -3.42
CA TYR A 78 4.57 3.28 -3.29
C TYR A 78 5.68 4.13 -2.64
N LEU A 79 6.68 3.47 -2.05
CA LEU A 79 7.80 4.15 -1.40
C LEU A 79 8.93 4.43 -2.38
N SER A 80 9.58 5.57 -2.22
CA SER A 80 10.84 5.91 -2.89
C SER A 80 11.83 6.48 -1.89
N TRP A 81 13.13 6.30 -2.13
CA TRP A 81 14.14 7.09 -1.43
C TRP A 81 14.06 8.54 -1.90
N LEU A 82 14.29 9.49 -1.00
CA LEU A 82 14.38 10.90 -1.36
C LEU A 82 15.57 11.12 -2.32
N ASN A 83 15.35 11.92 -3.36
CA ASN A 83 16.41 12.29 -4.30
C ASN A 83 17.64 12.87 -3.57
N GLY A 84 18.83 12.39 -3.92
CA GLY A 84 20.08 12.80 -3.27
C GLY A 84 20.47 12.00 -2.02
N VAL A 85 19.63 11.05 -1.57
CA VAL A 85 20.04 10.03 -0.60
C VAL A 85 20.80 8.93 -1.34
N TRP A 86 22.05 8.66 -0.95
CA TRP A 86 22.86 7.57 -1.50
C TRP A 86 22.45 6.21 -0.92
N LYS A 87 21.21 5.78 -1.16
CA LYS A 87 20.67 4.46 -0.79
C LYS A 87 19.97 3.81 -1.99
N ASN A 88 20.14 2.50 -2.12
CA ASN A 88 19.51 1.69 -3.17
C ASN A 88 18.92 0.38 -2.62
N GLU A 89 18.77 0.28 -1.30
CA GLU A 89 18.15 -0.88 -0.67
C GLU A 89 16.69 -0.99 -1.14
N PRO A 90 16.23 -2.18 -1.56
CA PRO A 90 14.83 -2.37 -1.98
C PRO A 90 13.86 -2.04 -0.83
N LEU A 91 12.87 -1.21 -1.12
CA LEU A 91 11.83 -0.82 -0.16
C LEU A 91 10.65 -1.82 -0.20
N PRO A 92 9.96 -2.05 0.93
CA PRO A 92 8.75 -2.85 0.97
C PRO A 92 7.63 -2.17 0.17
N ASP A 93 6.73 -2.96 -0.40
CA ASP A 93 5.48 -2.39 -0.92
C ASP A 93 4.52 -2.07 0.22
N ILE A 94 3.66 -1.08 0.00
CA ILE A 94 2.73 -0.54 0.98
C ILE A 94 1.30 -0.58 0.48
N SER A 95 0.37 -0.83 1.39
CA SER A 95 -1.05 -0.59 1.17
C SER A 95 -1.64 0.10 2.39
N ILE A 96 -2.48 1.11 2.15
CA ILE A 96 -3.11 1.92 3.20
C ILE A 96 -4.60 2.00 2.89
N GLY A 97 -5.42 1.86 3.93
CA GLY A 97 -6.86 2.01 3.85
C GLY A 97 -7.40 2.69 5.10
N HIS A 98 -8.68 3.00 5.08
CA HIS A 98 -9.40 3.48 6.25
C HIS A 98 -10.85 3.03 6.17
N SER A 99 -11.44 2.70 7.32
CA SER A 99 -12.88 2.51 7.42
C SER A 99 -13.38 2.81 8.83
N GLY A 100 -14.53 3.47 8.89
CA GLY A 100 -15.14 3.92 10.14
C GLY A 100 -14.18 4.82 10.92
N GLU A 101 -13.75 4.35 12.08
CA GLU A 101 -12.81 5.04 12.97
C GLU A 101 -11.37 4.51 12.85
N TRP A 102 -11.08 3.65 11.89
CA TRP A 102 -9.81 2.93 11.80
C TRP A 102 -9.05 3.27 10.53
N ALA A 103 -7.75 3.48 10.67
CA ALA A 103 -6.78 3.41 9.59
C ALA A 103 -6.13 2.02 9.60
N VAL A 104 -5.84 1.46 8.41
CA VAL A 104 -5.15 0.18 8.25
C VAL A 104 -3.96 0.34 7.33
N CYS A 105 -2.88 -0.38 7.63
CA CYS A 105 -1.65 -0.36 6.85
C CYS A 105 -1.07 -1.76 6.74
N ALA A 106 -0.55 -2.08 5.56
CA ALA A 106 0.19 -3.30 5.30
C ALA A 106 1.52 -2.97 4.61
N LEU A 107 2.60 -3.59 5.09
CA LEU A 107 3.89 -3.65 4.42
C LEU A 107 4.16 -5.10 4.02
N ILE A 108 4.78 -5.31 2.87
CA ILE A 108 5.28 -6.61 2.42
C ILE A 108 6.73 -6.49 1.97
N GLU A 109 7.52 -7.54 2.16
CA GLU A 109 8.91 -7.53 1.74
C GLU A 109 9.09 -7.24 0.23
N PRO A 110 10.25 -6.70 -0.17
CA PRO A 110 10.54 -6.38 -1.56
C PRO A 110 10.35 -7.58 -2.50
N GLY A 111 9.91 -7.32 -3.72
CA GLY A 111 9.58 -8.35 -4.73
C GLY A 111 8.10 -8.73 -4.78
N TYR A 112 7.28 -8.19 -3.88
CA TYR A 112 5.83 -8.38 -3.89
C TYR A 112 5.08 -7.04 -3.90
N TRP A 113 3.85 -7.07 -4.40
CA TRP A 113 2.85 -6.02 -4.20
C TRP A 113 1.76 -6.49 -3.25
N ILE A 114 1.23 -5.57 -2.45
CA ILE A 114 0.24 -5.85 -1.41
C ILE A 114 -0.97 -4.91 -1.51
N GLY A 115 -2.14 -5.44 -1.13
CA GLY A 115 -3.38 -4.71 -0.99
C GLY A 115 -4.04 -5.08 0.33
N ILE A 116 -4.36 -4.09 1.16
CA ILE A 116 -5.15 -4.27 2.38
C ILE A 116 -6.47 -3.51 2.26
N ASP A 117 -7.55 -4.16 2.67
CA ASP A 117 -8.81 -3.50 2.90
C ASP A 117 -9.46 -3.96 4.20
N ALA A 118 -10.22 -3.08 4.83
CA ALA A 118 -10.86 -3.39 6.10
C ALA A 118 -12.17 -2.64 6.26
N GLU A 119 -13.17 -3.32 6.79
CA GLU A 119 -14.51 -2.78 7.03
C GLU A 119 -15.10 -3.32 8.34
N PRO A 120 -15.98 -2.60 9.05
CA PRO A 120 -16.66 -3.14 10.21
C PRO A 120 -17.39 -4.44 9.86
N LYS A 121 -17.13 -5.52 10.61
CA LYS A 121 -17.63 -6.87 10.27
C LYS A 121 -19.15 -6.98 10.20
N ASN A 122 -19.86 -6.10 10.91
CA ASN A 122 -21.31 -6.05 10.95
C ASN A 122 -21.90 -4.98 10.01
N ARG A 123 -21.08 -4.37 9.14
CA ARG A 123 -21.54 -3.37 8.17
C ARG A 123 -22.41 -4.06 7.13
N GLY A 124 -23.66 -3.59 7.00
CA GLY A 124 -24.51 -3.99 5.89
C GLY A 124 -24.01 -3.40 4.57
N ILE A 125 -24.09 -4.19 3.50
CA ILE A 125 -23.86 -3.70 2.13
C ILE A 125 -25.20 -3.41 1.47
N ASN A 126 -25.34 -2.21 0.91
CA ASN A 126 -26.52 -1.82 0.15
C ASN A 126 -26.59 -2.62 -1.17
N SER A 127 -27.78 -3.00 -1.62
CA SER A 127 -28.01 -3.70 -2.89
C SER A 127 -27.35 -3.04 -4.09
N ASN A 128 -27.27 -1.71 -4.15
CA ASN A 128 -26.58 -0.99 -5.22
C ASN A 128 -25.07 -1.29 -5.24
N ALA A 129 -24.44 -1.37 -4.07
CA ALA A 129 -23.03 -1.72 -3.95
C ALA A 129 -22.79 -3.19 -4.33
N LEU A 130 -23.71 -4.11 -3.98
CA LEU A 130 -23.64 -5.51 -4.43
C LEU A 130 -23.67 -5.62 -5.97
N ASN A 131 -24.54 -4.86 -6.63
CA ASN A 131 -24.61 -4.81 -8.09
C ASN A 131 -23.32 -4.26 -8.72
N MET A 132 -22.63 -3.33 -8.06
CA MET A 132 -21.34 -2.83 -8.53
C MET A 132 -20.22 -3.86 -8.34
N MET A 133 -20.32 -4.72 -7.34
CA MET A 133 -19.28 -5.67 -6.95
C MET A 133 -19.37 -7.03 -7.67
N ALA A 134 -20.58 -7.51 -7.94
CA ALA A 134 -20.82 -8.87 -8.43
C ALA A 134 -21.83 -8.92 -9.58
N LYS A 135 -21.85 -10.04 -10.29
CA LYS A 135 -22.79 -10.30 -11.40
C LYS A 135 -23.18 -11.78 -11.47
N GLY A 136 -24.30 -12.07 -12.14
CA GLY A 136 -24.76 -13.44 -12.36
C GLY A 136 -24.95 -14.22 -11.06
N ASP A 137 -24.47 -15.46 -11.04
CA ASP A 137 -24.64 -16.37 -9.89
C ASP A 137 -23.95 -15.87 -8.62
N GLU A 138 -22.83 -15.15 -8.75
CA GLU A 138 -22.14 -14.54 -7.60
C GLU A 138 -23.04 -13.51 -6.91
N LEU A 139 -23.71 -12.67 -7.69
CA LEU A 139 -24.62 -11.66 -7.15
C LEU A 139 -25.82 -12.30 -6.45
N ASN A 140 -26.43 -13.31 -7.07
CA ASN A 140 -27.56 -14.04 -6.48
C ASN A 140 -27.15 -14.68 -5.15
N PHE A 141 -25.99 -15.35 -5.13
CA PHE A 141 -25.42 -15.94 -3.92
C PHE A 141 -25.22 -14.90 -2.80
N LEU A 142 -24.68 -13.73 -3.13
CA LEU A 142 -24.42 -12.66 -2.16
C LEU A 142 -25.69 -12.02 -1.60
N ILE A 143 -26.75 -11.91 -2.40
CA ILE A 143 -28.05 -11.43 -1.94
C ILE A 143 -28.63 -12.42 -0.90
N GLU A 144 -28.53 -13.71 -1.17
CA GLU A 144 -28.99 -14.77 -0.24
C GLU A 144 -28.09 -14.89 1.00
N ASN A 145 -26.79 -14.59 0.86
CA ASN A 145 -25.76 -14.76 1.89
C ASN A 145 -25.13 -13.42 2.29
N SER A 146 -25.97 -12.44 2.61
CA SER A 146 -25.54 -11.05 2.91
C SER A 146 -24.45 -10.92 3.99
N LYS A 147 -24.32 -11.88 4.90
CA LYS A 147 -23.25 -11.92 5.91
C LYS A 147 -21.85 -12.10 5.30
N MET A 148 -21.75 -12.78 4.16
CA MET A 148 -20.47 -12.99 3.44
C MET A 148 -20.13 -11.82 2.52
N ALA A 149 -21.06 -10.89 2.31
CA ALA A 149 -20.87 -9.80 1.36
C ALA A 149 -19.72 -8.88 1.76
N ILE A 150 -19.53 -8.62 3.06
CA ILE A 150 -18.44 -7.77 3.53
C ILE A 150 -17.08 -8.42 3.31
N GLU A 151 -16.97 -9.73 3.54
CA GLU A 151 -15.74 -10.48 3.31
C GLU A 151 -15.35 -10.49 1.83
N ILE A 152 -16.34 -10.70 0.94
CA ILE A 152 -16.10 -10.69 -0.51
C ILE A 152 -15.76 -9.28 -1.00
N TRP A 153 -16.41 -8.26 -0.45
CA TRP A 153 -16.13 -6.85 -0.75
C TRP A 153 -14.68 -6.50 -0.41
N THR A 154 -14.29 -6.68 0.85
CA THR A 154 -12.95 -6.36 1.32
C THR A 154 -11.90 -7.18 0.57
N ALA A 155 -12.20 -8.46 0.26
CA ALA A 155 -11.31 -9.30 -0.54
C ALA A 155 -11.08 -8.76 -1.96
N LYS A 156 -12.14 -8.33 -2.65
CA LYS A 156 -12.03 -7.76 -4.00
C LYS A 156 -11.30 -6.41 -3.99
N GLU A 157 -11.57 -5.54 -3.03
CA GLU A 157 -10.83 -4.28 -2.89
C GLU A 157 -9.35 -4.52 -2.58
N ALA A 158 -9.03 -5.49 -1.72
CA ALA A 158 -7.65 -5.89 -1.46
C ALA A 158 -6.95 -6.36 -2.74
N VAL A 159 -7.62 -7.16 -3.58
CA VAL A 159 -7.10 -7.56 -4.90
C VAL A 159 -6.85 -6.34 -5.78
N GLN A 160 -7.80 -5.43 -5.93
CA GLN A 160 -7.63 -4.21 -6.74
C GLN A 160 -6.42 -3.38 -6.31
N LYS A 161 -6.22 -3.24 -4.99
CA LYS A 161 -5.07 -2.54 -4.40
C LYS A 161 -3.75 -3.27 -4.69
N ALA A 162 -3.71 -4.59 -4.54
CA ALA A 162 -2.53 -5.40 -4.83
C ALA A 162 -2.16 -5.40 -6.33
N GLN A 163 -3.14 -5.25 -7.22
CA GLN A 163 -2.91 -5.09 -8.66
C GLN A 163 -2.45 -3.67 -9.03
N LYS A 164 -2.58 -2.69 -8.12
CA LYS A 164 -2.30 -1.26 -8.36
C LYS A 164 -3.13 -0.65 -9.49
N LEU A 165 -4.30 -1.22 -9.79
CA LEU A 165 -5.22 -0.76 -10.83
C LEU A 165 -6.44 -0.01 -10.28
N GLY A 166 -6.69 -0.09 -8.97
CA GLY A 166 -7.88 0.51 -8.36
C GLY A 166 -9.16 0.07 -9.09
N MET A 167 -10.01 1.04 -9.43
CA MET A 167 -11.27 0.78 -10.13
C MET A 167 -11.13 0.46 -11.62
N ASN A 168 -9.93 0.57 -12.21
CA ASN A 168 -9.70 0.12 -13.58
C ASN A 168 -9.75 -1.41 -13.69
N LEU A 169 -9.53 -2.12 -12.58
CA LEU A 169 -9.90 -3.52 -12.46
C LEU A 169 -11.36 -3.60 -11.99
N ASN A 170 -12.25 -4.00 -12.90
CA ASN A 170 -13.67 -4.12 -12.58
C ASN A 170 -13.89 -5.24 -11.53
N PRO A 171 -14.48 -4.93 -10.36
CA PRO A 171 -14.66 -5.92 -9.30
C PRO A 171 -15.58 -7.09 -9.71
N ARG A 172 -16.46 -6.88 -10.70
CA ARG A 172 -17.34 -7.91 -11.25
C ARG A 172 -16.61 -8.98 -12.07
N ASP A 173 -15.35 -8.72 -12.42
CA ASP A 173 -14.50 -9.62 -13.20
C ASP A 173 -13.45 -10.31 -12.33
N ILE A 174 -13.37 -9.97 -11.03
CA ILE A 174 -12.43 -10.59 -10.08
C ILE A 174 -12.97 -11.93 -9.61
N ILE A 175 -12.25 -13.00 -9.95
CA ILE A 175 -12.47 -14.35 -9.43
C ILE A 175 -11.48 -14.59 -8.30
N LEU A 176 -11.93 -14.46 -7.04
CA LEU A 176 -11.05 -14.48 -5.85
C LEU A 176 -10.13 -15.71 -5.74
N LYS A 177 -10.54 -16.86 -6.31
CA LYS A 177 -9.74 -18.10 -6.31
C LYS A 177 -8.45 -18.01 -7.12
N GLU A 178 -8.34 -17.03 -8.03
CA GLU A 178 -7.17 -16.81 -8.89
C GLU A 178 -6.10 -15.91 -8.23
N TYR A 179 -6.40 -15.37 -7.04
CA TYR A 179 -5.53 -14.44 -6.33
C TYR A 179 -5.11 -15.01 -4.97
N ASN A 180 -3.91 -14.64 -4.51
CA ASN A 180 -3.57 -14.85 -3.10
C ASN A 180 -4.36 -13.83 -2.30
N VAL A 181 -5.41 -14.29 -1.62
CA VAL A 181 -6.24 -13.46 -0.76
C VAL A 181 -6.52 -14.20 0.55
N LYS A 182 -6.46 -13.47 1.66
CA LYS A 182 -6.80 -13.96 2.99
C LYS A 182 -7.67 -12.94 3.70
N SER A 183 -8.80 -13.40 4.20
CA SER A 183 -9.71 -12.61 5.00
C SER A 183 -9.76 -13.17 6.42
N PHE A 184 -9.77 -12.29 7.41
CA PHE A 184 -9.88 -12.64 8.82
C PHE A 184 -10.56 -11.52 9.60
N VAL A 185 -11.06 -11.85 10.78
CA VAL A 185 -11.63 -10.86 11.69
C VAL A 185 -10.59 -10.49 12.73
N PHE A 186 -10.31 -9.19 12.86
CA PHE A 186 -9.52 -8.63 13.94
C PHE A 186 -10.43 -7.74 14.79
N ASP A 187 -10.79 -8.21 15.98
CA ASP A 187 -11.84 -7.67 16.85
C ASP A 187 -13.21 -7.49 16.15
N ASP A 188 -13.47 -6.27 15.68
CA ASP A 188 -14.70 -5.81 15.06
C ASP A 188 -14.54 -5.46 13.57
N LEU A 189 -13.34 -5.62 13.02
CA LEU A 189 -13.03 -5.38 11.61
C LEU A 189 -12.92 -6.70 10.83
N MET A 190 -13.60 -6.77 9.70
CA MET A 190 -13.28 -7.70 8.63
C MET A 190 -12.10 -7.12 7.86
N VAL A 191 -10.96 -7.82 7.87
CA VAL A 191 -9.74 -7.41 7.17
C VAL A 191 -9.46 -8.41 6.07
N SER A 192 -9.18 -7.90 4.88
CA SER A 192 -8.73 -8.71 3.76
C SER A 192 -7.39 -8.21 3.26
N LEU A 193 -6.53 -9.17 2.94
CA LEU A 193 -5.21 -8.94 2.39
C LEU A 193 -5.09 -9.69 1.07
N SER A 194 -4.50 -9.06 0.05
CA SER A 194 -4.07 -9.73 -1.16
C SER A 194 -2.64 -9.36 -1.51
N TRP A 195 -1.91 -10.28 -2.12
CA TRP A 195 -0.54 -10.04 -2.58
C TRP A 195 -0.19 -10.83 -3.84
N ARG A 196 0.80 -10.35 -4.57
CA ARG A 196 1.33 -10.96 -5.80
C ARG A 196 2.79 -10.60 -5.99
N GLU A 197 3.49 -11.29 -6.90
CA GLU A 197 4.80 -10.84 -7.36
C GLU A 197 4.71 -9.43 -7.94
N ALA A 198 5.68 -8.59 -7.60
CA ALA A 198 5.75 -7.21 -8.03
C ALA A 198 5.92 -7.12 -9.55
N GLY A 199 5.19 -6.17 -10.16
CA GLY A 199 5.52 -5.68 -11.50
C GLY A 199 6.55 -4.54 -11.43
N GLU A 200 6.75 -3.85 -12.54
CA GLU A 200 7.63 -2.68 -12.60
C GLU A 200 6.94 -1.44 -12.04
N TYR A 201 7.66 -0.68 -11.21
CA TYR A 201 7.27 0.68 -10.83
C TYR A 201 7.68 1.68 -11.92
N PRO A 202 7.03 2.85 -11.99
CA PRO A 202 7.52 3.97 -12.79
C PRO A 202 8.96 4.31 -12.38
N LYS A 203 9.90 4.27 -13.33
CA LYS A 203 11.31 4.62 -13.09
C LYS A 203 11.52 6.14 -13.11
N THR A 204 12.38 6.64 -12.24
CA THR A 204 12.89 8.01 -12.32
C THR A 204 14.19 8.08 -13.13
N ALA A 205 14.59 9.29 -13.55
CA ALA A 205 15.88 9.48 -14.22
C ALA A 205 17.08 9.18 -13.30
N GLU A 206 16.91 9.33 -11.98
CA GLU A 206 17.93 8.97 -10.98
C GLU A 206 18.07 7.45 -10.87
N ASP A 207 16.95 6.71 -10.88
CA ASP A 207 16.96 5.24 -10.90
C ASP A 207 17.72 4.70 -12.12
N ASP A 208 17.50 5.29 -13.29
CA ASP A 208 18.20 4.92 -14.52
C ASP A 208 19.72 5.18 -14.43
N LEU A 209 20.11 6.29 -13.78
CA LEU A 209 21.53 6.62 -13.55
C LEU A 209 22.15 5.65 -12.55
N LEU A 210 21.45 5.30 -11.47
CA LEU A 210 21.91 4.35 -10.46
C LEU A 210 22.04 2.94 -11.03
N GLU A 211 21.09 2.50 -11.84
CA GLU A 211 21.13 1.19 -12.50
C GLU A 211 22.28 1.11 -13.51
N LYS A 212 22.47 2.14 -14.34
CA LYS A 212 23.63 2.25 -15.24
C LYS A 212 24.96 2.22 -14.50
N THR A 213 25.04 2.95 -13.38
CA THR A 213 26.26 3.01 -12.57
C THR A 213 26.55 1.67 -11.89
N SER A 214 25.53 1.03 -11.31
CA SER A 214 25.62 -0.32 -10.72
C SER A 214 26.05 -1.36 -11.75
N LYS A 215 25.48 -1.32 -12.96
CA LYS A 215 25.88 -2.19 -14.08
C LYS A 215 27.33 -1.95 -14.48
N ALA A 216 27.74 -0.69 -14.63
CA ALA A 216 29.13 -0.33 -14.96
C ALA A 216 30.13 -0.79 -13.87
N MET A 217 29.76 -0.71 -12.59
CA MET A 217 30.56 -1.23 -11.47
C MET A 217 30.69 -2.75 -11.49
N ARG A 218 29.62 -3.48 -11.87
CA ARG A 218 29.65 -4.95 -11.98
C ARG A 218 30.47 -5.42 -13.19
N GLU A 219 30.39 -4.70 -14.30
CA GLU A 219 31.11 -5.02 -15.54
C GLU A 219 32.58 -4.58 -15.50
N ASN A 220 32.92 -3.58 -14.68
CA ASN A 220 34.28 -3.10 -14.49
C ASN A 220 34.64 -2.97 -12.99
N PRO A 221 35.38 -3.93 -12.42
CA PRO A 221 35.82 -3.91 -11.02
C PRO A 221 36.69 -2.69 -10.66
N ASP A 222 37.35 -2.07 -11.65
CA ASP A 222 38.20 -0.87 -11.48
C ASP A 222 37.42 0.43 -11.74
N PHE A 223 36.08 0.41 -11.60
CA PHE A 223 35.24 1.58 -11.85
C PHE A 223 35.50 2.71 -10.85
N ILE A 224 36.11 3.81 -11.32
CA ILE A 224 36.36 5.02 -10.55
C ILE A 224 35.29 6.06 -10.87
N VAL A 225 34.47 6.43 -9.87
CA VAL A 225 33.58 7.60 -9.96
C VAL A 225 34.40 8.87 -9.73
N GLY A 226 34.72 9.58 -10.80
CA GLY A 226 35.50 10.82 -10.73
C GLY A 226 34.98 11.87 -11.71
N CYS A 227 34.70 13.07 -11.20
CA CYS A 227 34.42 14.23 -12.03
C CYS A 227 35.71 14.59 -12.80
N LYS A 228 35.78 14.26 -14.09
CA LYS A 228 36.86 14.74 -14.97
C LYS A 228 36.65 16.23 -15.26
N THR A 229 36.88 17.09 -14.28
CA THR A 229 37.18 18.50 -14.54
C THR A 229 38.55 18.59 -15.19
N SER A 230 38.60 18.45 -16.51
CA SER A 230 39.73 18.97 -17.28
C SER A 230 39.66 20.49 -17.21
N ARG A 231 40.39 21.10 -16.26
CA ARG A 231 40.79 22.50 -16.37
C ARG A 231 41.76 22.59 -17.54
N SER A 232 41.22 22.85 -18.72
CA SER A 232 42.00 23.37 -19.84
C SER A 232 42.38 24.81 -19.53
N ASN A 233 43.39 25.01 -18.70
CA ASN A 233 44.07 26.31 -18.61
C ASN A 233 45.31 26.24 -19.50
N ILE A 234 45.33 27.21 -20.42
CA ILE A 234 46.35 27.56 -21.41
C ILE A 234 47.74 27.68 -20.78
#